data_AF-A0A8B6H793-F1
#
_entry.id   AF-A0A8B6H793-F1
#
_cell.length_a   1.000
_cell.length_b   1.000
_cell.length_c   1.000
_cell.angle_alpha   90.00
_cell.angle_beta   90.00
_cell.angle_gamma   90.00
#
_symmetry.space_group_name_H-M   'P 1'
#
loop_
_entity.id
_entity.type
_entity.pdbx_description
1 polymer ?
#
loop_
_entity_poly.entity_id
_entity_poly.type
_entity_poly.pdbx_seq_one_letter_code
_entity_poly.pdbx_strand_id
1 'polypeptide(L)'
;MVKYWRQNSIDIVLYLDDGFGMASDYELCRKDSDFVKKSLKEAVFLVNIEKSVFEPTQKLEWLGITWDSAQFCISIPERRLNDLLQSIDEILDRFLFFSARQLAQVTGKIISLSPVFGNLTRLMTRYCYLCIVQRLSWDKLLLIVYPAEILNELKFWKSNVLTLNKKKLAMYSPSSIVIFSDASDVACGAYTRDGNEENYENLKFIEVRLNRPCSQQKKTALMQQQTRMTYQPELVGYRLMFELGTHGLKPALMI
;
A
#
# COMPACT_ATOMS: atom_id res chain seq x y z
N MET A 1 7.50 -22.28 -15.53
CA MET A 1 6.80 -22.91 -14.40
C MET A 1 5.52 -22.15 -14.01
N VAL A 2 5.57 -20.86 -13.66
CA VAL A 2 4.34 -20.07 -13.36
C VAL A 2 3.27 -20.14 -14.45
N LYS A 3 3.67 -20.02 -15.73
CA LYS A 3 2.76 -20.18 -16.87
C LYS A 3 2.04 -21.54 -16.85
N TYR A 4 2.75 -22.61 -16.49
CA TYR A 4 2.21 -23.97 -16.41
C TYR A 4 1.19 -24.09 -15.27
N TRP A 5 1.47 -23.53 -14.10
CA TRP A 5 0.51 -23.50 -12.98
C TRP A 5 -0.75 -22.70 -13.32
N ARG A 6 -0.60 -21.51 -13.91
CA ARG A 6 -1.74 -20.68 -14.33
C ARG A 6 -2.58 -21.32 -15.45
N GLN A 7 -1.95 -22.10 -16.34
CA GLN A 7 -2.68 -22.89 -17.35
C GLN A 7 -3.53 -24.00 -16.72
N ASN A 8 -3.21 -24.42 -15.49
CA ASN A 8 -3.99 -25.35 -14.69
C ASN A 8 -4.93 -24.63 -13.71
N SER A 9 -5.26 -23.36 -13.97
CA SER A 9 -6.17 -22.53 -13.17
C SER A 9 -5.74 -22.30 -11.73
N ILE A 10 -4.43 -22.30 -11.46
CA ILE A 10 -3.88 -22.00 -10.13
C ILE A 10 -3.57 -20.51 -10.04
N ASP A 11 -4.21 -19.84 -9.10
CA ASP A 11 -3.94 -18.44 -8.76
C ASP A 11 -2.66 -18.32 -7.95
N ILE A 12 -1.56 -18.13 -8.66
CA ILE A 12 -0.22 -18.05 -8.08
C ILE A 12 0.58 -16.87 -8.64
N VAL A 13 1.32 -16.23 -7.74
CA VAL A 13 2.34 -15.22 -8.04
C VAL A 13 3.69 -15.71 -7.55
N LEU A 14 4.75 -15.41 -8.31
CA LEU A 14 6.13 -15.56 -7.85
C LEU A 14 6.78 -14.19 -7.82
N TYR A 15 7.55 -13.95 -6.78
CA TYR A 15 8.45 -12.81 -6.65
C TYR A 15 9.84 -13.32 -6.30
N LEU A 16 10.78 -13.23 -7.25
CA LEU A 16 12.11 -13.82 -7.14
C LEU A 16 12.02 -15.32 -6.80
N ASP A 17 12.45 -15.71 -5.60
CA ASP A 17 12.45 -17.06 -5.04
C ASP A 17 11.19 -17.40 -4.24
N ASP A 18 10.37 -16.41 -3.88
CA ASP A 18 9.16 -16.61 -3.07
C ASP A 18 7.90 -16.76 -3.93
N GLY A 19 7.10 -17.79 -3.64
CA GLY A 19 5.78 -17.99 -4.23
C GLY A 19 4.65 -17.55 -3.30
N PHE A 20 3.49 -17.26 -3.86
CA PHE A 20 2.27 -17.05 -3.08
C PHE A 20 1.08 -17.50 -3.91
N GLY A 21 0.28 -18.40 -3.34
CA GLY A 21 -0.95 -18.90 -3.94
C GLY A 21 -2.17 -18.62 -3.07
N MET A 22 -3.33 -18.51 -3.71
CA MET A 22 -4.62 -18.37 -3.05
C MET A 22 -5.67 -19.19 -3.79
N ALA A 23 -6.65 -19.75 -3.08
CA ALA A 23 -7.80 -20.39 -3.68
C ALA A 23 -9.10 -20.07 -2.92
N SER A 24 -10.25 -20.34 -3.53
CA SER A 24 -11.59 -20.02 -2.99
C SER A 24 -11.89 -20.70 -1.66
N ASP A 25 -11.34 -21.89 -1.46
CA ASP A 25 -11.55 -22.70 -0.27
C ASP A 25 -10.30 -23.55 0.05
N TYR A 26 -10.36 -24.20 1.21
CA TYR A 26 -9.26 -25.00 1.75
C TYR A 26 -8.93 -26.21 0.88
N GLU A 27 -9.93 -26.96 0.38
CA GLU A 27 -9.69 -28.19 -0.38
C GLU A 27 -9.08 -27.90 -1.75
N LEU A 28 -9.57 -26.84 -2.43
CA LEU A 28 -8.97 -26.38 -3.67
C LEU A 28 -7.53 -25.90 -3.45
N CYS A 29 -7.28 -25.10 -2.41
CA CYS A 29 -5.93 -24.63 -2.09
C CYS A 29 -4.98 -25.80 -1.80
N ARG A 30 -5.45 -26.83 -1.11
CA ARG A 30 -4.66 -28.04 -0.84
C ARG A 30 -4.28 -28.76 -2.12
N LYS A 31 -5.25 -28.96 -3.02
CA LYS A 31 -5.03 -29.58 -4.32
C LYS A 31 -4.02 -28.79 -5.16
N ASP A 32 -4.17 -27.47 -5.21
CA ASP A 32 -3.29 -26.58 -5.96
C ASP A 32 -1.88 -26.57 -5.37
N SER A 33 -1.77 -26.56 -4.04
CA SER A 33 -0.52 -26.67 -3.29
C SER A 33 0.22 -27.98 -3.57
N ASP A 34 -0.48 -29.12 -3.53
CA ASP A 34 0.10 -30.42 -3.85
C ASP A 34 0.56 -30.48 -5.31
N PHE A 35 -0.19 -29.87 -6.22
CA PHE A 35 0.20 -29.76 -7.63
C PHE A 35 1.47 -28.92 -7.82
N VAL A 36 1.56 -27.77 -7.16
CA VAL A 36 2.74 -26.88 -7.19
C VAL A 36 3.95 -27.60 -6.60
N LYS A 37 3.80 -28.23 -5.43
CA LYS A 37 4.86 -29.00 -4.75
C LYS A 37 5.36 -30.15 -5.60
N LYS A 38 4.47 -30.89 -6.25
CA LYS A 38 4.82 -31.97 -7.18
C LYS A 38 5.58 -31.42 -8.40
N SER A 39 5.08 -30.34 -9.00
CA SER A 39 5.71 -29.70 -10.15
C SER A 39 7.14 -29.23 -9.84
N LEU A 40 7.35 -28.64 -8.65
CA LEU A 40 8.67 -28.20 -8.19
C LEU A 40 9.64 -29.38 -8.07
N LYS A 41 9.18 -30.50 -7.49
CA LYS A 41 9.98 -31.72 -7.33
C LYS A 41 10.35 -32.33 -8.69
N GLU A 42 9.40 -32.40 -9.62
CA GLU A 42 9.63 -32.92 -10.98
C GLU A 42 10.59 -32.05 -11.78
N ALA A 43 10.55 -30.73 -11.58
CA ALA A 43 11.48 -29.79 -12.17
C ALA A 43 12.83 -29.69 -11.42
N VAL A 44 13.07 -30.55 -10.42
CA VAL A 44 14.31 -30.63 -9.63
C VAL A 44 14.63 -29.32 -8.87
N PHE A 45 13.61 -28.56 -8.51
CA PHE A 45 13.77 -27.41 -7.62
C PHE A 45 13.92 -27.85 -6.16
N LEU A 46 14.88 -27.26 -5.45
CA LEU A 46 15.06 -27.46 -4.02
C LEU A 46 14.14 -26.50 -3.26
N VAL A 47 13.09 -27.06 -2.66
CA VAL A 47 12.12 -26.31 -1.87
C VAL A 47 12.55 -26.29 -0.41
N ASN A 48 12.53 -25.11 0.21
CA ASN A 48 12.76 -25.00 1.65
C ASN A 48 11.48 -25.34 2.42
N ILE A 49 11.28 -26.62 2.74
CA ILE A 49 10.07 -27.12 3.41
C ILE A 49 9.84 -26.47 4.78
N GLU A 50 10.89 -26.09 5.50
CA GLU A 50 10.75 -25.45 6.83
C GLU A 50 10.21 -24.02 6.74
N LYS A 51 10.49 -23.32 5.62
CA LYS A 51 9.99 -21.96 5.38
C LYS A 51 8.72 -21.90 4.53
N SER A 52 8.39 -22.98 3.83
CA SER A 52 7.21 -23.05 2.95
C SER A 52 5.96 -23.45 3.74
N VAL A 53 4.82 -22.93 3.33
CA VAL A 53 3.50 -23.23 3.91
C VAL A 53 2.63 -23.82 2.80
N PHE A 54 2.77 -25.13 2.59
CA PHE A 54 1.96 -25.89 1.64
C PHE A 54 0.59 -26.28 2.21
N GLU A 55 0.48 -26.37 3.53
CA GLU A 55 -0.80 -26.63 4.18
C GLU A 55 -1.64 -25.34 4.12
N PRO A 56 -2.86 -25.35 3.57
CA PRO A 56 -3.60 -24.10 3.37
C PRO A 56 -3.93 -23.40 4.69
N THR A 57 -3.69 -22.08 4.73
CA THR A 57 -3.95 -21.25 5.91
C THR A 57 -4.74 -19.99 5.56
N GLN A 58 -5.33 -19.33 6.55
CA GLN A 58 -6.07 -18.07 6.34
C GLN A 58 -5.25 -16.83 6.68
N LYS A 59 -4.12 -17.03 7.37
CA LYS A 59 -3.26 -15.96 7.82
C LYS A 59 -1.81 -16.36 7.63
N LEU A 60 -1.09 -15.59 6.82
CA LEU A 60 0.31 -15.86 6.53
C LEU A 60 1.11 -14.58 6.31
N GLU A 61 2.43 -14.66 6.46
CA GLU A 61 3.33 -13.56 6.14
C GLU A 61 4.02 -13.80 4.79
N TRP A 62 3.88 -12.86 3.85
CA TRP A 62 4.55 -12.89 2.55
C TRP A 62 5.12 -11.51 2.22
N LEU A 63 6.39 -11.45 1.81
CA LEU A 63 7.16 -10.22 1.58
C LEU A 63 7.12 -9.21 2.74
N GLY A 64 7.11 -9.73 3.98
CA GLY A 64 7.09 -8.90 5.19
C GLY A 64 5.75 -8.23 5.47
N ILE A 65 4.66 -8.74 4.90
CA ILE A 65 3.27 -8.30 5.10
C ILE A 65 2.45 -9.51 5.56
N THR A 66 1.60 -9.32 6.56
CA THR A 66 0.61 -10.32 6.96
C THR A 66 -0.63 -10.20 6.09
N TRP A 67 -1.00 -11.30 5.46
CA TRP A 67 -2.23 -11.48 4.69
C TRP A 67 -3.24 -12.22 5.56
N ASP A 68 -4.46 -11.70 5.65
CA ASP A 68 -5.59 -12.33 6.32
C ASP A 68 -6.72 -12.48 5.28
N SER A 69 -6.88 -13.69 4.75
CA SER A 69 -7.89 -13.99 3.73
C SER A 69 -9.30 -14.06 4.32
N ALA A 70 -9.44 -14.40 5.60
CA ALA A 70 -10.74 -14.46 6.27
C ALA A 70 -11.35 -13.06 6.45
N GLN A 71 -10.52 -12.06 6.70
CA GLN A 71 -10.92 -10.64 6.82
C GLN A 71 -10.67 -9.84 5.55
N PHE A 72 -10.11 -10.49 4.53
CA PHE A 72 -9.69 -9.92 3.25
C PHE A 72 -8.92 -8.61 3.44
N CYS A 73 -7.86 -8.66 4.24
CA CYS A 73 -7.06 -7.51 4.60
C CYS A 73 -5.58 -7.84 4.71
N ILE A 74 -4.75 -6.80 4.66
CA ILE A 74 -3.33 -6.88 4.93
C ILE A 74 -2.94 -5.99 6.10
N SER A 75 -1.90 -6.40 6.82
CA SER A 75 -1.30 -5.66 7.93
C SER A 75 0.21 -5.86 7.97
N ILE A 76 0.92 -4.96 8.65
CA ILE A 76 2.35 -5.09 8.92
C ILE A 76 2.53 -6.01 10.13
N PRO A 77 3.45 -6.99 10.08
CA PRO A 77 3.78 -7.84 11.22
C PRO A 77 4.21 -7.04 12.44
N GLU A 78 3.75 -7.45 13.63
CA GLU A 78 4.02 -6.76 14.90
C GLU A 78 5.51 -6.56 15.16
N ARG A 79 6.33 -7.56 14.83
CA ARG A 79 7.81 -7.48 14.92
C ARG A 79 8.39 -6.24 14.23
N ARG A 80 7.84 -5.84 13.07
CA ARG A 80 8.32 -4.67 12.31
C ARG A 80 7.81 -3.37 12.93
N LEU A 81 6.62 -3.38 13.53
CA LEU A 81 6.07 -2.23 14.22
C LEU A 81 6.82 -1.94 15.52
N ASN A 82 7.13 -2.98 16.29
CA ASN A 82 7.91 -2.84 17.52
C ASN A 82 9.33 -2.34 17.22
N ASP A 83 9.99 -2.86 16.19
CA ASP A 83 11.28 -2.37 15.72
C ASP A 83 11.23 -0.91 15.22
N LEU A 84 10.12 -0.47 14.61
CA LEU A 84 9.92 0.94 14.27
C LEU A 84 9.72 1.81 15.52
N LEU A 85 8.83 1.40 16.43
CA LEU A 85 8.53 2.14 17.66
C LEU A 85 9.77 2.32 18.52
N GLN A 86 10.58 1.27 18.67
CA GLN A 86 11.86 1.34 19.38
C GLN A 86 12.79 2.40 18.75
N SER A 87 12.95 2.38 17.42
CA SER A 87 13.81 3.38 16.75
C SER A 87 13.24 4.81 16.83
N ILE A 88 11.92 4.98 16.90
CA ILE A 88 11.31 6.28 17.15
C ILE A 88 11.63 6.74 18.58
N ASP A 89 11.50 5.87 19.57
CA ASP A 89 11.79 6.18 20.97
C ASP A 89 13.24 6.59 21.17
N GLU A 90 14.19 5.87 20.57
CA GLU A 90 15.61 6.21 20.61
C GLU A 90 15.95 7.61 20.04
N ILE A 91 15.16 8.09 19.07
CA ILE A 91 15.26 9.45 18.53
C ILE A 91 14.58 10.46 19.45
N LEU A 92 13.40 10.15 19.98
CA LEU A 92 12.63 11.05 20.84
C LEU A 92 13.32 11.30 22.19
N ASP A 93 13.93 10.27 22.77
CA ASP A 93 14.66 10.38 24.05
C ASP A 93 15.89 11.28 23.94
N ARG A 94 16.45 11.39 22.73
CA ARG A 94 17.61 12.24 22.40
C ARG A 94 17.23 13.27 21.36
N PHE A 95 16.03 13.81 21.43
CA PHE A 95 15.54 14.74 20.43
C PHE A 95 16.51 15.93 20.31
N LEU A 96 16.81 16.35 19.08
CA LEU A 96 17.88 17.30 18.70
C LEU A 96 19.32 16.75 18.70
N PHE A 97 19.55 15.55 19.24
CA PHE A 97 20.87 14.93 19.37
C PHE A 97 20.93 13.56 18.66
N PHE A 98 20.64 13.55 17.37
CA PHE A 98 20.71 12.34 16.53
C PHE A 98 21.35 12.64 15.17
N SER A 99 21.86 11.61 14.50
CA SER A 99 22.50 11.72 13.19
C SER A 99 21.50 11.58 12.04
N ALA A 100 21.90 12.01 10.85
CA ALA A 100 21.08 11.83 9.64
C ALA A 100 20.81 10.35 9.34
N ARG A 101 21.75 9.46 9.66
CA ARG A 101 21.58 8.01 9.49
C ARG A 101 20.44 7.48 10.36
N GLN A 102 20.37 7.90 11.63
CA GLN A 102 19.31 7.47 12.53
C GLN A 102 17.93 7.92 12.03
N LEU A 103 17.80 9.20 11.64
CA LEU A 103 16.54 9.70 11.08
C LEU A 103 16.17 9.00 9.76
N ALA A 104 17.15 8.70 8.91
CA ALA A 104 16.93 7.99 7.66
C ALA A 104 16.53 6.52 7.88
N GLN A 105 17.05 5.85 8.91
CA GLN A 105 16.62 4.50 9.28
C GLN A 105 15.13 4.49 9.68
N VAL A 106 14.70 5.39 10.56
CA VAL A 106 13.28 5.51 10.95
C VAL A 106 12.41 5.86 9.76
N THR A 107 12.82 6.84 8.96
CA THR A 107 12.08 7.25 7.75
C THR A 107 11.96 6.08 6.76
N GLY A 108 13.04 5.33 6.52
CA GLY A 108 13.03 4.16 5.65
C GLY A 108 12.11 3.05 6.15
N LYS A 109 12.12 2.78 7.47
CA LYS A 109 11.18 1.85 8.11
C LYS A 109 9.74 2.28 7.85
N ILE A 110 9.39 3.55 8.03
CA ILE A 110 8.03 4.08 7.77
C ILE A 110 7.64 3.94 6.30
N ILE A 111 8.50 4.33 5.35
CA ILE A 111 8.23 4.21 3.92
C ILE A 111 7.98 2.76 3.49
N SER A 112 8.70 1.81 4.10
CA SER A 112 8.51 0.38 3.86
C SER A 112 7.15 -0.16 4.32
N LEU A 113 6.36 0.62 5.06
CA LEU A 113 5.00 0.27 5.48
C LEU A 113 3.92 0.68 4.44
N SER A 114 4.34 1.31 3.34
CA SER A 114 3.44 1.80 2.28
C SER A 114 2.45 0.78 1.70
N PRO A 115 2.70 -0.55 1.66
CA PRO A 115 1.67 -1.49 1.22
C PRO A 115 0.37 -1.40 2.03
N VAL A 116 0.47 -1.16 3.34
CA VAL A 116 -0.65 -1.04 4.27
C VAL A 116 -1.08 0.41 4.46
N PHE A 117 -0.14 1.32 4.65
CA PHE A 117 -0.44 2.72 5.01
C PHE A 117 -0.57 3.65 3.79
N GLY A 118 -0.21 3.20 2.59
CA GLY A 118 -0.28 3.98 1.36
C GLY A 118 0.51 5.28 1.43
N ASN A 119 -0.06 6.34 0.86
CA ASN A 119 0.56 7.67 0.76
C ASN A 119 0.78 8.36 2.10
N LEU A 120 0.11 7.90 3.17
CA LEU A 120 0.30 8.45 4.51
C LEU A 120 1.77 8.35 4.95
N THR A 121 2.46 7.28 4.55
CA THR A 121 3.90 7.08 4.81
C THR A 121 4.75 8.24 4.31
N ARG A 122 4.50 8.73 3.10
CA ARG A 122 5.24 9.85 2.49
C ARG A 122 4.79 11.20 3.03
N LEU A 123 3.49 11.36 3.27
CA LEU A 123 2.91 12.61 3.79
C LEU A 123 3.43 12.91 5.20
N MET A 124 3.49 11.90 6.06
CA MET A 124 3.90 12.02 7.47
C MET A 124 5.39 11.72 7.69
N THR A 125 6.22 11.88 6.65
CA THR A 125 7.69 11.86 6.75
C THR A 125 8.34 12.96 5.92
N ARG A 126 7.55 13.94 5.49
CA ARG A 126 7.98 15.01 4.58
C ARG A 126 9.07 15.85 5.22
N TYR A 127 8.90 16.24 6.48
CA TYR A 127 9.89 17.05 7.19
C TYR A 127 11.12 16.23 7.57
N CYS A 128 10.94 14.96 7.93
CA CYS A 128 12.06 14.04 8.11
C CYS A 128 12.92 13.96 6.84
N TYR A 129 12.30 13.79 5.67
CA TYR A 129 13.02 13.73 4.39
C TYR A 129 13.73 15.05 4.06
N LEU A 130 13.06 16.19 4.23
CA LEU A 130 13.67 17.50 4.02
C LEU A 130 14.93 17.68 4.89
N CYS A 131 14.86 17.27 6.16
CA CYS A 131 15.99 17.34 7.07
C CYS A 131 17.12 16.39 6.66
N ILE A 132 16.82 15.16 6.25
CA ILE A 132 17.80 14.19 5.76
C ILE A 132 18.52 14.73 4.52
N VAL A 133 17.81 15.34 3.57
CA VAL A 133 18.41 15.87 2.33
C VAL A 133 19.40 17.00 2.62
N GLN A 134 19.13 17.81 3.65
CA GLN A 134 19.99 18.94 4.04
C GLN A 134 21.19 18.54 4.91
N ARG A 135 21.38 17.25 5.19
CA ARG A 135 22.50 16.76 6.01
C ARG A 135 23.87 17.16 5.44
N LEU A 136 24.79 17.53 6.33
CA LEU A 136 26.20 17.74 5.99
C LEU A 136 27.02 16.44 6.09
N SER A 137 26.57 15.49 6.92
CA SER A 137 27.20 14.19 7.15
C SER A 137 26.13 13.19 7.59
N TRP A 138 26.38 11.90 7.35
CA TRP A 138 25.51 10.82 7.79
C TRP A 138 25.62 10.52 9.28
N ASP A 139 26.82 10.68 9.83
CA ASP A 139 27.18 10.13 11.14
C ASP A 139 27.46 11.21 12.20
N LYS A 140 27.47 12.49 11.79
CA LYS A 140 27.49 13.62 12.72
C LYS A 140 26.07 14.03 13.11
N LEU A 141 25.96 14.84 14.17
CA LEU A 141 24.71 15.44 14.60
C LEU A 141 24.05 16.17 13.44
N LEU A 142 22.76 15.89 13.25
CA LEU A 142 21.95 16.52 12.21
C LEU A 142 21.50 17.91 12.66
N LEU A 143 21.75 18.92 11.83
CA LEU A 143 21.15 20.23 12.02
C LEU A 143 19.66 20.16 11.61
N ILE A 144 18.78 20.37 12.58
CA ILE A 144 17.33 20.27 12.36
C ILE A 144 16.75 21.66 12.09
N VAL A 145 16.29 21.88 10.85
CA VAL A 145 15.68 23.16 10.42
C VAL A 145 14.23 23.29 10.91
N TYR A 146 13.51 22.17 11.02
CA TYR A 146 12.08 22.12 11.36
C TYR A 146 11.83 21.17 12.55
N PRO A 147 12.28 21.53 13.77
CA PRO A 147 12.24 20.62 14.91
C PRO A 147 10.82 20.31 15.39
N ALA A 148 9.90 21.27 15.36
CA ALA A 148 8.52 21.04 15.79
C ALA A 148 7.81 20.05 14.86
N GLU A 149 8.05 20.17 13.56
CA GLU A 149 7.41 19.38 12.52
C GLU A 149 7.91 17.93 12.50
N ILE A 150 9.23 17.72 12.66
CA ILE A 150 9.79 16.37 12.81
C ILE A 150 9.25 15.71 14.08
N LEU A 151 9.18 16.46 15.19
CA LEU A 151 8.62 15.94 16.44
C LEU A 151 7.16 15.49 16.25
N ASN A 152 6.36 16.28 15.52
CA ASN A 152 4.98 15.96 15.22
C ASN A 152 4.85 14.72 14.32
N GLU A 153 5.69 14.58 13.28
CA GLU A 153 5.73 13.39 12.43
C GLU A 153 6.09 12.13 13.24
N LEU A 154 7.14 12.19 14.06
CA LEU A 154 7.56 11.05 14.89
C LEU A 154 6.49 10.67 15.93
N LYS A 155 5.88 11.65 16.61
CA LYS A 155 4.78 11.41 17.55
C LYS A 155 3.55 10.84 16.85
N PHE A 156 3.24 11.33 15.65
CA PHE A 156 2.15 10.78 14.86
C PHE A 156 2.33 9.28 14.62
N TRP A 157 3.51 8.85 14.16
CA TRP A 157 3.78 7.43 13.94
C TRP A 157 3.75 6.63 15.23
N LYS A 158 4.36 7.14 16.31
CA LYS A 158 4.33 6.48 17.63
C LYS A 158 2.91 6.24 18.12
N SER A 159 2.00 7.21 17.97
CA SER A 159 0.64 7.11 18.47
C SER A 159 -0.32 6.32 17.55
N ASN A 160 -0.06 6.28 16.25
CA ASN A 160 -1.04 5.79 15.28
C ASN A 160 -0.64 4.51 14.53
N VAL A 161 0.64 4.11 14.55
CA VAL A 161 1.09 3.00 13.70
C VAL A 161 0.40 1.68 14.06
N LEU A 162 0.15 1.41 15.34
CA LEU A 162 -0.53 0.18 15.77
C LEU A 162 -2.03 0.20 15.41
N THR A 163 -2.69 1.33 15.62
CA THR A 163 -4.15 1.47 15.43
C THR A 163 -4.54 1.50 13.95
N LEU A 164 -3.69 2.07 13.09
CA LEU A 164 -3.91 2.16 11.64
C LEU A 164 -3.37 0.96 10.86
N ASN A 165 -2.82 -0.07 11.53
CA ASN A 165 -2.17 -1.22 10.90
C ASN A 165 -3.15 -2.23 10.28
N LYS A 166 -4.07 -1.76 9.45
CA LYS A 166 -4.99 -2.64 8.73
C LYS A 166 -5.49 -1.96 7.46
N LYS A 167 -5.27 -2.62 6.33
CA LYS A 167 -5.81 -2.18 5.04
C LYS A 167 -6.68 -3.29 4.48
N LYS A 168 -7.98 -3.01 4.33
CA LYS A 168 -8.88 -3.90 3.60
C LYS A 168 -8.47 -3.96 2.14
N LEU A 169 -8.39 -5.16 1.61
CA LEU A 169 -8.30 -5.39 0.17
C LEU A 169 -9.74 -5.19 -0.33
N ALA A 170 -9.98 -4.24 -1.22
CA ALA A 170 -11.33 -4.05 -1.73
C ALA A 170 -11.72 -5.26 -2.60
N MET A 171 -12.90 -5.86 -2.37
CA MET A 171 -13.59 -6.62 -3.43
C MET A 171 -14.12 -5.57 -4.42
N TYR A 172 -13.90 -5.78 -5.73
CA TYR A 172 -14.22 -4.87 -6.84
C TYR A 172 -15.60 -4.15 -6.74
N SER A 173 -15.84 -2.99 -7.36
CA SER A 173 -15.19 -2.29 -8.47
C SER A 173 -14.99 -0.81 -8.11
N PRO A 174 -13.94 -0.11 -8.58
CA PRO A 174 -14.10 1.33 -8.67
C PRO A 174 -15.23 1.54 -9.69
N SER A 175 -16.36 2.09 -9.23
CA SER A 175 -17.20 2.84 -10.16
C SER A 175 -16.26 3.78 -10.90
N SER A 176 -16.19 3.64 -12.21
CA SER A 176 -15.34 4.49 -13.03
C SER A 176 -15.91 5.90 -12.93
N ILE A 177 -15.43 6.71 -11.98
CA ILE A 177 -15.88 8.09 -11.86
C ILE A 177 -15.14 8.87 -12.94
N VAL A 178 -15.85 9.19 -14.02
CA VAL A 178 -15.34 10.08 -15.05
C VAL A 178 -15.58 11.50 -14.59
N ILE A 179 -14.51 12.22 -14.29
CA ILE A 179 -14.57 13.63 -13.92
C ILE A 179 -14.40 14.43 -15.19
N PHE A 180 -15.45 15.16 -15.55
CA PHE A 180 -15.38 16.17 -16.60
C PHE A 180 -15.18 17.51 -15.93
N SER A 181 -14.19 18.25 -16.40
CA SER A 181 -13.83 19.53 -15.82
C SER A 181 -13.61 20.54 -16.93
N ASP A 182 -14.27 21.68 -16.83
CA ASP A 182 -14.06 22.82 -17.72
C ASP A 182 -13.68 24.06 -16.90
N ALA A 183 -12.83 24.90 -17.48
CA ALA A 183 -12.36 26.12 -16.84
C ALA A 183 -12.34 27.28 -17.85
N SER A 184 -13.01 28.36 -17.49
CA SER A 184 -12.96 29.65 -18.18
C SER A 184 -12.09 30.65 -17.41
N ASP A 185 -11.92 31.84 -17.97
CA ASP A 185 -11.16 32.93 -17.33
C ASP A 185 -11.80 33.40 -16.01
N VAL A 186 -13.11 33.18 -15.83
CA VAL A 186 -13.90 33.66 -14.70
C VAL A 186 -14.35 32.57 -13.71
N ALA A 187 -14.42 31.31 -14.11
CA ALA A 187 -14.87 30.21 -13.24
C ALA A 187 -14.30 28.85 -13.67
N CYS A 188 -14.33 27.87 -12.77
CA CYS A 188 -14.16 26.46 -13.11
C CYS A 188 -15.32 25.63 -12.58
N GLY A 189 -15.69 24.60 -13.34
CA GLY A 189 -16.71 23.63 -12.96
C GLY A 189 -16.20 22.23 -13.19
N ALA A 190 -16.57 21.31 -12.31
CA ALA A 190 -16.36 19.89 -12.52
C ALA A 190 -17.65 19.15 -12.21
N TYR A 191 -17.90 18.08 -12.95
CA TYR A 191 -18.93 17.12 -12.61
C TYR A 191 -18.37 15.71 -12.72
N THR A 192 -18.91 14.84 -11.87
CA THR A 192 -18.53 13.43 -11.81
C THR A 192 -19.66 12.59 -12.40
N ARG A 193 -19.33 11.68 -13.31
CA ARG A 193 -20.26 10.66 -13.82
C ARG A 193 -19.84 9.30 -13.31
N ASP A 194 -20.73 8.60 -12.62
CA ASP A 194 -20.52 7.19 -12.29
C ASP A 194 -20.63 6.34 -13.57
N GLY A 195 -19.59 5.57 -13.87
CA GLY A 195 -19.47 4.77 -15.09
C GLY A 195 -20.21 3.43 -15.09
N ASN A 196 -21.13 3.20 -14.15
CA ASN A 196 -21.98 2.01 -14.14
C ASN A 196 -23.31 2.34 -14.83
N GLU A 197 -23.71 1.45 -15.74
CA GLU A 197 -24.82 1.61 -16.67
C GLU A 197 -26.15 2.03 -16.01
N GLU A 198 -26.86 2.95 -16.69
CA GLU A 198 -28.31 3.24 -16.60
C GLU A 198 -28.93 3.89 -15.35
N ASN A 199 -28.25 4.75 -14.59
CA ASN A 199 -28.97 5.64 -13.65
C ASN A 199 -28.48 7.11 -13.72
N TYR A 200 -29.37 7.99 -14.17
CA TYR A 200 -29.11 9.40 -14.48
C TYR A 200 -29.30 10.37 -13.29
N GLU A 201 -29.50 9.88 -12.06
CA GLU A 201 -30.15 10.70 -11.03
C GLU A 201 -29.25 11.32 -9.95
N ASN A 202 -27.92 11.08 -9.95
CA ASN A 202 -27.04 11.64 -8.91
C ASN A 202 -25.97 12.60 -9.48
N LEU A 203 -26.41 13.74 -10.00
CA LEU A 203 -25.53 14.84 -10.40
C LEU A 203 -25.18 15.71 -9.18
N LYS A 204 -23.90 15.74 -8.78
CA LYS A 204 -23.38 16.73 -7.83
C LYS A 204 -22.55 17.77 -8.56
N PHE A 205 -23.08 18.99 -8.67
CA PHE A 205 -22.34 20.14 -9.18
C PHE A 205 -21.61 20.83 -8.03
N ILE A 206 -20.30 21.07 -8.21
CA ILE A 206 -19.51 21.91 -7.32
C ILE A 206 -19.02 23.10 -8.14
N GLU A 207 -19.64 24.27 -7.93
CA GLU A 207 -19.19 25.53 -8.52
C GLU A 207 -18.19 26.21 -7.58
N VAL A 208 -16.98 26.51 -8.08
CA VAL A 208 -16.00 27.30 -7.34
C VAL A 208 -15.76 28.62 -8.08
N ARG A 209 -16.34 29.70 -7.58
CA ARG A 209 -16.04 31.06 -8.06
C ARG A 209 -14.69 31.51 -7.52
N LEU A 210 -13.80 31.88 -8.44
CA LEU A 210 -12.52 32.49 -8.09
C LEU A 210 -12.74 33.99 -7.93
N ASN A 211 -12.46 34.54 -6.73
CA ASN A 211 -12.65 35.97 -6.45
C ASN A 211 -11.69 36.90 -7.24
N ARG A 212 -10.74 36.36 -8.02
CA ARG A 212 -9.82 37.13 -8.90
C ARG A 212 -9.42 36.29 -10.12
N PRO A 213 -9.19 36.92 -11.30
CA PRO A 213 -8.65 36.24 -12.46
C PRO A 213 -7.25 35.69 -12.15
N CYS A 214 -7.04 34.40 -12.43
CA CYS A 214 -5.81 33.68 -12.17
C CYS A 214 -5.36 32.97 -13.45
N SER A 215 -4.05 33.00 -13.76
CA SER A 215 -3.46 32.46 -14.99
C SER A 215 -3.81 30.98 -15.22
N GLN A 216 -4.11 30.58 -16.46
CA GLN A 216 -4.45 29.20 -16.89
C GLN A 216 -3.64 28.11 -16.18
N GLN A 217 -2.32 28.30 -16.02
CA GLN A 217 -1.41 27.33 -15.41
C GLN A 217 -1.72 26.98 -13.94
N LYS A 218 -2.22 27.94 -13.14
CA LYS A 218 -2.61 27.68 -11.73
C LYS A 218 -3.94 26.93 -11.64
N LYS A 219 -4.82 27.08 -12.63
CA LYS A 219 -6.12 26.40 -12.73
C LYS A 219 -5.93 24.92 -13.12
N THR A 220 -5.07 24.65 -14.10
CA THR A 220 -4.71 23.28 -14.50
C THR A 220 -4.00 22.50 -13.39
N ALA A 221 -3.18 23.17 -12.57
CA ALA A 221 -2.52 22.55 -11.42
C ALA A 221 -3.49 22.15 -10.29
N LEU A 222 -4.51 22.98 -10.02
CA LEU A 222 -5.57 22.64 -9.04
C LEU A 222 -6.43 21.46 -9.51
N MET A 223 -6.79 21.40 -10.80
CA MET A 223 -7.50 20.25 -11.38
C MET A 223 -6.65 18.96 -11.36
N GLN A 224 -5.38 19.03 -11.75
CA GLN A 224 -4.47 17.87 -11.73
C GLN A 224 -4.22 17.34 -10.31
N GLN A 225 -4.23 18.21 -9.28
CA GLN A 225 -4.17 17.79 -7.89
C GLN A 225 -5.41 17.00 -7.44
N GLN A 226 -6.60 17.35 -7.94
CA GLN A 226 -7.83 16.60 -7.67
C GLN A 226 -7.88 15.27 -8.45
N THR A 227 -7.46 15.23 -9.71
CA THR A 227 -7.42 13.99 -10.52
C THR A 227 -6.36 12.99 -10.03
N ARG A 228 -5.23 13.45 -9.48
CA ARG A 228 -4.17 12.58 -8.91
C ARG A 228 -4.50 11.96 -7.56
N MET A 229 -5.52 12.46 -6.84
CA MET A 229 -5.96 11.82 -5.59
C MET A 229 -6.78 10.54 -5.81
N THR A 230 -7.25 10.28 -7.03
CA THR A 230 -8.17 9.17 -7.34
C THR A 230 -7.60 8.14 -8.32
N TYR A 231 -6.42 8.37 -8.90
CA TYR A 231 -5.80 7.44 -9.85
C TYR A 231 -4.29 7.35 -9.65
N GLN A 232 -3.81 6.18 -9.21
CA GLN A 232 -2.42 5.75 -9.40
C GLN A 232 -2.42 4.34 -10.03
N PRO A 233 -1.88 4.17 -11.25
CA PRO A 233 -1.62 2.88 -11.84
C PRO A 233 -0.26 2.38 -11.36
N GLU A 234 -0.17 1.94 -10.12
CA GLU A 234 0.97 1.16 -9.66
C GLU A 234 0.44 -0.09 -8.98
N LEU A 235 1.06 -1.23 -9.33
CA LEU A 235 0.85 -2.59 -8.83
C LEU A 235 0.01 -3.51 -9.73
N VAL A 236 0.56 -3.77 -10.92
CA VAL A 236 0.19 -4.88 -11.81
C VAL A 236 0.18 -6.25 -11.09
N GLY A 237 0.87 -6.37 -9.94
CA GLY A 237 0.91 -7.59 -9.14
C GLY A 237 -0.34 -7.92 -8.34
N TYR A 238 -1.20 -6.94 -8.01
CA TYR A 238 -2.37 -7.21 -7.15
C TYR A 238 -3.59 -7.70 -7.94
N ARG A 239 -3.69 -7.37 -9.23
CA ARG A 239 -4.92 -7.58 -10.04
C ARG A 239 -5.32 -9.06 -10.18
N LEU A 240 -4.38 -9.99 -10.01
CA LEU A 240 -4.61 -11.44 -10.10
C LEU A 240 -5.28 -12.05 -8.86
N MET A 241 -5.35 -11.34 -7.73
CA MET A 241 -5.83 -11.92 -6.45
C MET A 241 -7.31 -11.66 -6.12
N PHE A 242 -8.06 -10.96 -6.97
CA PHE A 242 -9.31 -10.32 -6.55
C PHE A 242 -10.61 -11.01 -7.04
N GLU A 243 -10.55 -12.16 -7.72
CA GLU A 243 -11.76 -12.83 -8.24
C GLU A 243 -12.41 -13.83 -7.26
N LEU A 244 -11.78 -14.17 -6.13
CA LEU A 244 -12.17 -15.32 -5.31
C LEU A 244 -13.30 -15.07 -4.28
N GLY A 245 -13.98 -13.93 -4.30
CA GLY A 245 -14.84 -13.50 -3.19
C GLY A 245 -16.35 -13.78 -3.28
N THR A 246 -16.87 -14.46 -4.30
CA THR A 246 -18.33 -14.41 -4.58
C THR A 246 -19.23 -15.41 -3.85
N HIS A 247 -18.73 -16.37 -3.04
CA HIS A 247 -19.57 -17.51 -2.62
C HIS A 247 -19.56 -17.91 -1.14
N GLY A 248 -19.32 -16.99 -0.20
CA GLY A 248 -19.43 -17.31 1.24
C GLY A 248 -18.41 -18.33 1.78
N LEU A 249 -17.51 -18.81 0.92
CA LEU A 249 -16.34 -19.60 1.26
C LEU A 249 -15.22 -18.66 1.72
N LYS A 250 -14.44 -19.10 2.70
CA LYS A 250 -13.30 -18.34 3.21
C LYS A 250 -12.05 -18.74 2.41
N PRO A 251 -11.43 -17.82 1.65
CA PRO A 251 -10.27 -18.16 0.84
C PRO A 251 -9.11 -18.69 1.68
N ALA A 252 -8.30 -19.58 1.10
CA ALA A 252 -7.13 -20.15 1.74
C ALA A 252 -5.86 -19.81 0.95
N LEU A 253 -4.73 -19.76 1.65
CA LEU A 253 -3.47 -19.21 1.19
C LEU A 253 -2.33 -20.24 1.34
N MET A 254 -1.33 -20.17 0.46
CA MET A 254 -0.12 -21.01 0.48
C MET A 254 1.13 -20.22 0.04
N ILE A 255 2.32 -20.68 0.46
CA ILE A 255 3.64 -20.11 0.11
C ILE A 255 4.64 -21.23 -0.16
#